data_AF-A0A954D2A5-F1
#
_entry.id   AF-A0A954D2A5-F1
#
_cell.length_a   1.000
_cell.length_b   1.000
_cell.length_c   1.000
_cell.angle_alpha   90.00
_cell.angle_beta   90.00
_cell.angle_gamma   90.00
#
_symmetry.space_group_name_H-M   'P 1'
#
loop_
_entity.id
_entity.type
_entity.pdbx_description
1 polymer ?
#
loop_
_entity_poly.entity_id
_entity_poly.type
_entity_poly.pdbx_seq_one_letter_code
_entity_poly.pdbx_strand_id
1 'polypeptide(L)'
;MASCGRELHQMQRTEARASRQFPAVAPRHVGRALCAAAWLASGLSHPVAAQPPAADQELRGRVVGIESAGVLRLDSGARVRLQGVSLPAEPVRPASADAALCRWLRDRLLGRSVVVQLDVRDRFGGTGTVRLAERGASINAQLLRDGLALLSCRTARVAALAELSAAARAAQQARAGWFGSTPGRRDRALPELRGAVLGLHHQEPQRDYHRQLDELVGLGFEHVCLLFSMFVERVDSSEIIRTHKRTVTDARLIETIAYARRRGLSVMLLPILLILSPGADDWRGKLRPKDERAFWRSYDRMLAHYLDIAEHGGVELFSIGSELGSLEDRTATWERILENARGRYRGFLTYSANWDHGHVGRFFGKLDVLGMTAYFSLTKKTDPTVDELVKEWQRVGVELRKIAARHRCKIVFTELGYASQDGINRDPWNYTMNKDRIDLREQADCFTAFLRVAPSFEFLAGAYFYDYYDAGGEKDWSYSPRGKPALELWRRWARGGR
;
A
#
# COMPACT_ATOMS: atom_id res chain seq x y z
N MET A 1 -26.50 22.42 -7.37
CA MET A 1 -26.04 21.54 -8.45
C MET A 1 -24.89 22.11 -9.32
N ALA A 2 -24.41 23.35 -9.09
CA ALA A 2 -23.29 23.96 -9.85
C ALA A 2 -21.96 24.16 -9.08
N SER A 3 -21.82 23.59 -7.87
CA SER A 3 -20.56 23.63 -7.09
C SER A 3 -19.74 22.33 -7.20
N CYS A 4 -20.40 21.17 -7.37
CA CYS A 4 -19.76 19.85 -7.46
C CYS A 4 -18.79 19.73 -8.66
N GLY A 5 -19.08 20.37 -9.81
CA GLY A 5 -18.20 20.36 -10.99
C GLY A 5 -16.98 21.28 -10.90
N ARG A 6 -16.97 22.27 -10.01
CA ARG A 6 -15.83 23.17 -9.81
C ARG A 6 -14.77 22.60 -8.87
N GLU A 7 -15.15 21.68 -8.00
CA GLU A 7 -14.29 21.15 -6.92
C GLU A 7 -13.43 19.96 -7.38
N LEU A 8 -13.95 19.10 -8.26
CA LEU A 8 -13.15 18.12 -9.03
C LEU A 8 -12.12 18.81 -9.93
N HIS A 9 -12.49 19.96 -10.49
CA HIS A 9 -11.63 20.77 -11.34
C HIS A 9 -10.36 21.29 -10.63
N GLN A 10 -10.39 21.44 -9.30
CA GLN A 10 -9.26 22.00 -8.53
C GLN A 10 -8.23 20.92 -8.13
N MET A 11 -8.68 19.69 -7.85
CA MET A 11 -7.79 18.52 -7.70
C MET A 11 -7.16 18.12 -9.03
N GLN A 12 -7.97 18.08 -10.07
CA GLN A 12 -7.49 17.80 -11.42
C GLN A 12 -6.52 18.88 -11.91
N ARG A 13 -6.59 20.12 -11.43
CA ARG A 13 -5.60 21.19 -11.71
C ARG A 13 -4.27 20.99 -10.99
N THR A 14 -4.24 20.29 -9.86
CA THR A 14 -2.98 20.03 -9.11
C THR A 14 -2.19 18.89 -9.76
N GLU A 15 -2.88 17.85 -10.24
CA GLU A 15 -2.28 16.76 -11.04
C GLU A 15 -2.00 17.19 -12.50
N ALA A 16 -2.85 18.03 -13.12
CA ALA A 16 -2.63 18.52 -14.50
C ALA A 16 -1.56 19.60 -14.66
N ARG A 17 -1.18 20.29 -13.56
CA ARG A 17 -0.04 21.22 -13.63
C ARG A 17 1.27 20.47 -13.81
N ALA A 18 1.35 19.21 -13.37
CA ALA A 18 2.50 18.34 -13.53
C ALA A 18 2.60 17.66 -14.91
N SER A 19 1.49 17.55 -15.65
CA SER A 19 1.46 16.96 -17.00
C SER A 19 1.68 17.97 -18.14
N ARG A 20 1.86 19.27 -17.82
CA ARG A 20 1.82 20.35 -18.83
C ARG A 20 3.05 20.49 -19.72
N GLN A 21 4.18 19.84 -19.44
CA GLN A 21 5.39 20.00 -20.27
C GLN A 21 6.27 18.75 -20.25
N PHE A 22 5.95 17.77 -21.10
CA PHE A 22 6.88 16.70 -21.46
C PHE A 22 7.31 16.86 -22.92
N PRO A 23 8.59 17.11 -23.25
CA PRO A 23 9.10 16.78 -24.56
C PRO A 23 9.31 15.27 -24.65
N ALA A 24 8.80 14.66 -25.73
CA ALA A 24 9.07 13.27 -26.06
C ALA A 24 10.57 13.06 -26.27
N VAL A 25 11.22 12.26 -25.43
CA VAL A 25 12.60 11.82 -25.69
C VAL A 25 12.54 10.62 -26.63
N ALA A 26 12.86 10.84 -27.90
CA ALA A 26 13.08 9.78 -28.88
C ALA A 26 14.43 9.06 -28.61
N PRO A 27 14.53 7.74 -28.82
CA PRO A 27 15.79 7.02 -28.62
C PRO A 27 16.75 7.34 -29.77
N ARG A 28 17.84 8.05 -29.48
CA ARG A 28 18.96 8.20 -30.42
C ARG A 28 19.94 7.05 -30.26
N HIS A 29 20.33 6.52 -31.42
CA HIS A 29 21.37 5.53 -31.66
C HIS A 29 22.62 5.73 -30.79
N VAL A 30 23.04 4.69 -30.08
CA VAL A 30 24.40 4.58 -29.55
C VAL A 30 25.15 3.58 -30.43
N GLY A 31 26.07 4.13 -31.22
CA GLY A 31 27.03 3.38 -32.00
C GLY A 31 28.05 2.67 -31.12
N ARG A 32 28.46 1.51 -31.62
CA ARG A 32 29.60 0.68 -31.24
C ARG A 32 30.77 1.44 -30.59
N ALA A 33 31.21 0.94 -29.44
CA ALA A 33 32.63 0.89 -29.10
C ALA A 33 32.91 -0.46 -28.44
N LEU A 34 33.65 -1.29 -29.17
CA LEU A 34 34.31 -2.50 -28.69
C LEU A 34 35.38 -2.13 -27.67
N CYS A 35 35.45 -2.88 -26.56
CA CYS A 35 36.73 -3.33 -25.99
C CYS A 35 36.51 -4.49 -25.01
N ALA A 36 36.98 -5.66 -25.48
CA ALA A 36 37.52 -6.83 -24.80
C ALA A 36 37.08 -7.18 -23.36
N ALA A 37 36.53 -8.39 -23.25
CA ALA A 37 36.43 -9.17 -22.03
C ALA A 37 37.77 -9.82 -21.65
N ALA A 38 38.06 -9.90 -20.34
CA ALA A 38 38.93 -10.92 -19.76
C ALA A 38 38.56 -11.18 -18.28
N TRP A 39 37.94 -12.35 -18.08
CA TRP A 39 37.91 -13.26 -16.93
C TRP A 39 38.60 -12.88 -15.59
N LEU A 40 37.89 -13.07 -14.47
CA LEU A 40 38.10 -14.24 -13.59
C LEU A 40 37.03 -14.36 -12.49
N ALA A 41 36.52 -15.58 -12.37
CA ALA A 41 35.66 -16.03 -11.29
C ALA A 41 36.47 -16.29 -10.01
N SER A 42 35.98 -15.83 -8.86
CA SER A 42 36.03 -16.48 -7.53
C SER A 42 35.70 -15.45 -6.45
N GLY A 43 34.62 -15.70 -5.72
CA GLY A 43 34.17 -14.86 -4.62
C GLY A 43 33.22 -15.67 -3.75
N LEU A 44 33.79 -16.65 -3.06
CA LEU A 44 33.13 -17.53 -2.10
C LEU A 44 32.24 -16.73 -1.14
N SER A 45 31.00 -17.18 -1.03
CA SER A 45 30.06 -16.72 -0.02
C SER A 45 30.58 -17.15 1.36
N HIS A 46 31.22 -16.25 2.09
CA HIS A 46 31.44 -16.48 3.51
C HIS A 46 30.10 -16.32 4.25
N PRO A 47 29.68 -17.29 5.09
CA PRO A 47 28.64 -17.02 6.06
C PRO A 47 29.18 -15.95 7.01
N VAL A 48 28.51 -14.81 7.08
CA VAL A 48 28.79 -13.79 8.10
C VAL A 48 28.52 -14.45 9.45
N ALA A 49 29.58 -14.86 10.13
CA ALA A 49 29.51 -15.31 11.50
C ALA A 49 28.87 -14.19 12.34
N ALA A 50 27.83 -14.54 13.10
CA ALA A 50 27.21 -13.63 14.04
C ALA A 50 28.28 -13.19 15.06
N GLN A 51 28.72 -11.93 14.97
CA GLN A 51 29.53 -11.32 16.02
C GLN A 51 28.74 -11.37 17.33
N PRO A 52 29.36 -11.76 18.46
CA PRO A 52 28.72 -11.64 19.77
C PRO A 52 28.33 -10.17 20.01
N PRO A 53 27.18 -9.89 20.64
CA PRO A 53 26.76 -8.52 20.90
C PRO A 53 27.79 -7.80 21.77
N ALA A 54 28.24 -6.64 21.32
CA ALA A 54 29.14 -5.77 22.08
C ALA A 54 28.50 -5.40 23.44
N ALA A 55 29.30 -5.34 24.51
CA ALA A 55 28.86 -5.13 25.89
C ALA A 55 28.00 -3.86 26.11
N ASP A 56 28.03 -2.89 25.18
CA ASP A 56 27.22 -1.66 25.23
C ASP A 56 25.75 -1.80 24.79
N GLN A 57 25.34 -2.99 24.32
CA GLN A 57 23.97 -3.29 23.84
C GLN A 57 23.05 -3.88 24.91
N GLU A 58 23.53 -4.10 26.13
CA GLU A 58 22.74 -4.68 27.20
C GLU A 58 22.59 -3.70 28.37
N LEU A 59 21.36 -3.51 28.86
CA LEU A 59 21.10 -2.81 30.12
C LEU A 59 20.49 -3.77 31.13
N ARG A 60 20.91 -3.65 32.38
CA ARG A 60 20.35 -4.38 33.51
C ARG A 60 19.84 -3.40 34.55
N GLY A 61 18.76 -3.74 35.22
CA GLY A 61 18.21 -2.91 36.29
C GLY A 61 16.88 -3.46 36.81
N ARG A 62 16.44 -2.91 37.93
CA ARG A 62 15.12 -3.20 38.51
C ARG A 62 14.08 -2.26 37.90
N VAL A 63 12.93 -2.77 37.49
CA VAL A 63 11.84 -1.92 36.99
C VAL A 63 11.18 -1.21 38.17
N VAL A 64 11.23 0.13 38.18
CA VAL A 64 10.65 0.98 39.23
C VAL A 64 9.44 1.78 38.74
N GLY A 65 9.10 1.68 37.46
CA GLY A 65 7.90 2.34 36.92
C GLY A 65 7.49 1.87 35.54
N ILE A 66 6.19 1.97 35.26
CA ILE A 66 5.58 1.79 33.94
C ILE A 66 4.97 3.14 33.55
N GLU A 67 5.60 3.84 32.62
CA GLU A 67 5.19 5.20 32.23
C GLU A 67 4.06 5.18 31.20
N SER A 68 4.03 4.17 30.33
CA SER A 68 2.99 3.99 29.32
C SER A 68 2.96 2.55 28.81
N ALA A 69 2.04 2.27 27.87
CA ALA A 69 1.83 1.00 27.18
C ALA A 69 3.01 0.51 26.29
N GLY A 70 4.21 1.02 26.54
CA GLY A 70 5.44 0.59 25.88
C GLY A 70 6.70 1.25 26.44
N VAL A 71 6.64 1.90 27.61
CA VAL A 71 7.80 2.56 28.22
C VAL A 71 7.92 2.19 29.70
N LEU A 72 9.07 1.64 30.06
CA LEU A 72 9.45 1.25 31.42
C LEU A 72 10.49 2.24 31.97
N ARG A 73 10.58 2.35 33.29
CA ARG A 73 11.64 3.07 34.00
C ARG A 73 12.40 2.12 34.91
N LEU A 74 13.72 2.13 34.81
CA LEU A 74 14.64 1.35 35.64
C LEU A 74 15.12 2.18 36.85
N ASP A 75 15.60 1.50 37.88
CA ASP A 75 16.22 2.06 39.09
C ASP A 75 17.43 2.96 38.81
N SER A 76 18.17 2.68 37.73
CA SER A 76 19.23 3.56 37.21
C SER A 76 18.73 4.91 36.67
N GLY A 77 17.42 5.12 36.60
CA GLY A 77 16.79 6.27 35.94
C GLY A 77 16.63 6.09 34.43
N ALA A 78 17.19 5.02 33.84
CA ALA A 78 17.02 4.72 32.43
C ALA A 78 15.53 4.50 32.10
N ARG A 79 15.05 5.20 31.08
CA ARG A 79 13.78 4.87 30.44
C ARG A 79 14.07 3.78 29.40
N VAL A 80 13.10 2.93 29.10
CA VAL A 80 13.26 1.86 28.12
C VAL A 80 11.97 1.73 27.35
N ARG A 81 12.03 1.98 26.04
CA ARG A 81 10.91 1.75 25.15
C ARG A 81 10.94 0.31 24.63
N LEU A 82 9.81 -0.38 24.76
CA LEU A 82 9.64 -1.73 24.24
C LEU A 82 9.70 -1.71 22.70
N GLN A 83 10.63 -2.47 22.14
CA GLN A 83 10.73 -2.72 20.71
C GLN A 83 9.67 -3.72 20.25
N GLY A 84 9.21 -3.59 18.99
CA GLY A 84 8.52 -4.70 18.32
C GLY A 84 7.06 -4.85 18.76
N VAL A 85 6.57 -3.97 19.62
CA VAL A 85 5.20 -3.99 20.13
C VAL A 85 4.57 -2.61 19.99
N SER A 86 3.30 -2.59 19.61
CA SER A 86 2.43 -1.43 19.74
C SER A 86 1.00 -1.87 20.04
N LEU A 87 0.20 -0.95 20.57
CA LEU A 87 -1.25 -1.13 20.56
C LEU A 87 -1.83 -0.90 19.15
N PRO A 88 -3.06 -1.38 18.88
CA PRO A 88 -3.80 -1.02 17.66
C PRO A 88 -4.12 0.48 17.60
N ALA A 89 -4.50 0.96 16.42
CA ALA A 89 -4.95 2.33 16.19
C ALA A 89 -6.22 2.69 16.97
N GLU A 90 -6.34 3.95 17.39
CA GLU A 90 -7.47 4.46 18.17
C GLU A 90 -8.86 4.12 17.62
N PRO A 91 -9.14 4.19 16.30
CA PRO A 91 -10.47 3.90 15.77
C PRO A 91 -10.95 2.46 16.02
N VAL A 92 -10.02 1.52 16.20
CA VAL A 92 -10.32 0.09 16.46
C VAL A 92 -9.92 -0.34 17.88
N ARG A 93 -9.25 0.53 18.63
CA ARG A 93 -8.76 0.28 19.98
C ARG A 93 -9.72 0.87 21.01
N PRO A 94 -10.28 0.06 21.93
CA PRO A 94 -11.02 0.56 23.07
C PRO A 94 -10.20 1.54 23.93
N ALA A 95 -10.83 2.59 24.45
CA ALA A 95 -10.17 3.59 25.28
C ALA A 95 -9.48 3.01 26.54
N SER A 96 -9.93 1.84 27.03
CA SER A 96 -9.35 1.16 28.19
C SER A 96 -8.06 0.38 27.90
N ALA A 97 -7.68 0.20 26.63
CA ALA A 97 -6.61 -0.70 26.22
C ALA A 97 -5.24 -0.31 26.80
N ASP A 98 -4.89 0.98 26.77
CA ASP A 98 -3.64 1.48 27.35
C ASP A 98 -3.56 1.19 28.85
N ALA A 99 -4.64 1.47 29.59
CA ALA A 99 -4.70 1.23 31.03
C ALA A 99 -4.59 -0.27 31.36
N ALA A 100 -5.24 -1.13 30.55
CA ALA A 100 -5.16 -2.57 30.70
C ALA A 100 -3.73 -3.10 30.48
N LEU A 101 -3.05 -2.65 29.42
CA LEU A 101 -1.67 -3.06 29.13
C LEU A 101 -0.69 -2.52 30.19
N CYS A 102 -0.87 -1.29 30.68
CA CYS A 102 -0.08 -0.76 31.78
C CYS A 102 -0.23 -1.58 33.07
N ARG A 103 -1.45 -2.02 33.42
CA ARG A 103 -1.66 -2.93 34.57
C ARG A 103 -0.94 -4.25 34.36
N TRP A 104 -1.12 -4.88 33.20
CA TRP A 104 -0.47 -6.14 32.85
C TRP A 104 1.06 -6.07 32.97
N LEU A 105 1.66 -4.95 32.52
CA LEU A 105 3.10 -4.71 32.64
C LEU A 105 3.51 -4.50 34.09
N ARG A 106 2.76 -3.73 34.89
CA ARG A 106 3.06 -3.53 36.31
C ARG A 106 3.07 -4.85 37.07
N ASP A 107 2.04 -5.67 36.91
CA ASP A 107 1.89 -6.92 37.66
C ASP A 107 3.03 -7.91 37.37
N ARG A 108 3.58 -7.87 36.15
CA ARG A 108 4.67 -8.76 35.73
C ARG A 108 6.07 -8.20 35.95
N LEU A 109 6.26 -6.88 35.91
CA LEU A 109 7.59 -6.28 35.88
C LEU A 109 7.93 -5.43 37.10
N LEU A 110 6.98 -4.77 37.73
CA LEU A 110 7.27 -3.80 38.79
C LEU A 110 8.03 -4.47 39.94
N GLY A 111 9.14 -3.88 40.34
CA GLY A 111 10.03 -4.40 41.37
C GLY A 111 10.90 -5.57 40.93
N ARG A 112 10.81 -6.08 39.69
CA ARG A 112 11.62 -7.20 39.21
C ARG A 112 12.86 -6.74 38.44
N SER A 113 13.91 -7.56 38.47
CA SER A 113 15.13 -7.35 37.70
C SER A 113 14.94 -7.80 36.25
N VAL A 114 15.36 -6.96 35.30
CA VAL A 114 15.26 -7.22 33.87
C VAL A 114 16.61 -7.07 33.19
N VAL A 115 16.74 -7.77 32.06
CA VAL A 115 17.80 -7.59 31.07
C VAL A 115 17.15 -7.00 29.82
N VAL A 116 17.69 -5.89 29.34
CA VAL A 116 17.22 -5.19 28.14
C VAL A 116 18.28 -5.31 27.08
N GLN A 117 17.94 -5.97 25.97
CA GLN A 117 18.77 -5.99 24.78
C GLN A 117 18.37 -4.80 23.91
N LEU A 118 19.24 -3.80 23.84
CA LEU A 118 19.05 -2.56 23.10
C LEU A 118 19.30 -2.78 21.60
N ASP A 119 18.34 -2.31 20.79
CA ASP A 119 18.55 -2.13 19.35
C ASP A 119 19.12 -0.75 19.03
N VAL A 120 18.75 0.27 19.83
CA VAL A 120 19.20 1.65 19.63
C VAL A 120 19.15 2.43 20.95
N ARG A 121 20.12 3.32 21.16
CA ARG A 121 20.06 4.37 22.18
C ARG A 121 19.34 5.59 21.59
N ASP A 122 18.30 6.06 22.26
CA ASP A 122 17.50 7.20 21.80
C ASP A 122 17.10 8.10 22.98
N ARG A 123 16.23 9.09 22.73
CA ARG A 123 15.75 10.03 23.76
C ARG A 123 15.09 9.37 24.98
N PHE A 124 14.74 8.08 24.87
CA PHE A 124 14.20 7.31 25.97
C PHE A 124 15.29 6.58 26.73
N GLY A 125 16.60 6.84 26.56
CA GLY A 125 17.67 6.05 27.18
C GLY A 125 17.98 4.76 26.40
N GLY A 126 16.95 4.11 25.84
CA GLY A 126 17.09 3.03 24.86
C GLY A 126 15.77 2.45 24.37
N THR A 127 15.77 1.90 23.15
CA THR A 127 14.71 1.04 22.62
C THR A 127 15.24 -0.37 22.46
N GLY A 128 14.53 -1.35 23.00
CA GLY A 128 15.00 -2.73 23.00
C GLY A 128 13.95 -3.74 23.46
N THR A 129 14.37 -5.00 23.51
CA THR A 129 13.56 -6.10 24.04
C THR A 129 13.90 -6.39 25.49
N VAL A 130 12.88 -6.72 26.28
CA VAL A 130 12.97 -6.85 27.74
C VAL A 130 12.74 -8.31 28.12
N ARG A 131 13.67 -8.86 28.89
CA ARG A 131 13.59 -10.20 29.46
C ARG A 131 13.66 -10.14 30.99
N LEU A 132 12.92 -11.01 31.66
CA LEU A 132 13.07 -11.21 33.10
C LEU A 132 14.43 -11.87 33.39
N ALA A 133 15.20 -11.31 34.33
CA ALA A 133 16.56 -11.79 34.63
C ALA A 133 16.59 -13.23 35.17
N GLU A 134 15.55 -13.64 35.92
CA GLU A 134 15.48 -14.94 36.60
C GLU A 134 15.16 -16.12 35.67
N ARG A 135 14.41 -15.89 34.58
CA ARG A 135 13.88 -16.96 33.70
C ARG A 135 14.18 -16.75 32.22
N GLY A 136 14.80 -15.63 31.84
CA GLY A 136 15.06 -15.25 30.45
C GLY A 136 13.80 -15.01 29.60
N ALA A 137 12.60 -15.01 30.19
CA ALA A 137 11.34 -14.90 29.45
C ALA A 137 11.19 -13.52 28.78
N SER A 138 10.96 -13.50 27.47
CA SER A 138 10.74 -12.29 26.66
C SER A 138 9.35 -11.70 26.91
N ILE A 139 9.30 -10.50 27.46
CA ILE A 139 8.06 -9.76 27.70
C ILE A 139 7.43 -9.33 26.37
N ASN A 140 8.26 -8.83 25.45
CA ASN A 140 7.82 -8.39 24.13
C ASN A 140 7.16 -9.53 23.36
N ALA A 141 7.79 -10.70 23.32
CA ALA A 141 7.23 -11.87 22.65
C ALA A 141 5.98 -12.40 23.36
N GLN A 142 5.89 -12.29 24.69
CA GLN A 142 4.68 -12.68 25.43
C GLN A 142 3.50 -11.76 25.09
N LEU A 143 3.72 -10.43 25.06
CA LEU A 143 2.68 -9.47 24.66
C LEU A 143 2.11 -9.77 23.28
N LEU A 144 2.98 -10.15 22.33
CA LEU A 144 2.57 -10.55 20.99
C LEU A 144 1.81 -11.88 21.00
N ARG A 145 2.35 -12.94 21.64
CA ARG A 145 1.70 -14.27 21.71
C ARG A 145 0.31 -14.23 22.34
N ASP A 146 0.15 -13.44 23.41
CA ASP A 146 -1.11 -13.31 24.13
C ASP A 146 -2.11 -12.41 23.36
N GLY A 147 -1.70 -11.83 22.22
CA GLY A 147 -2.53 -10.95 21.41
C GLY A 147 -2.82 -9.59 22.08
N LEU A 148 -1.99 -9.17 23.04
CA LEU A 148 -2.16 -7.93 23.80
C LEU A 148 -1.52 -6.73 23.10
N ALA A 149 -0.55 -6.99 22.22
CA ALA A 149 0.07 -6.01 21.36
C ALA A 149 0.23 -6.59 19.94
N LEU A 150 0.47 -5.70 18.99
CA LEU A 150 0.72 -6.00 17.59
C LEU A 150 2.18 -5.73 17.23
N LEU A 151 2.71 -6.46 16.25
CA LEU A 151 4.11 -6.31 15.82
C LEU A 151 4.36 -4.88 15.30
N SER A 152 5.46 -4.27 15.74
CA SER A 152 5.88 -2.94 15.27
C SER A 152 7.40 -2.73 15.42
N CYS A 153 8.14 -3.07 14.37
CA CYS A 153 9.59 -2.90 14.29
C CYS A 153 9.94 -1.48 13.84
N ARG A 154 10.64 -0.72 14.70
CA ARG A 154 10.92 0.70 14.50
C ARG A 154 12.31 1.01 13.91
N THR A 155 13.16 0.00 13.83
CA THR A 155 14.55 0.09 13.37
C THR A 155 14.78 -0.91 12.25
N ALA A 156 15.74 -0.61 11.36
CA ALA A 156 16.08 -1.49 10.23
C ALA A 156 16.59 -2.87 10.67
N ARG A 157 17.21 -2.94 11.86
CA ARG A 157 17.62 -4.18 12.50
C ARG A 157 16.97 -4.26 13.87
N VAL A 158 16.36 -5.40 14.15
CA VAL A 158 15.78 -5.75 15.45
C VAL A 158 16.39 -7.09 15.82
N ALA A 159 17.19 -7.13 16.90
CA ALA A 159 17.92 -8.34 17.26
C ALA A 159 17.00 -9.54 17.48
N ALA A 160 15.83 -9.30 18.07
CA ALA A 160 14.83 -10.33 18.36
C ALA A 160 13.76 -10.50 17.25
N LEU A 161 14.00 -10.05 16.02
CA LEU A 161 12.96 -10.02 14.97
C LEU A 161 12.31 -11.39 14.76
N ALA A 162 13.11 -12.46 14.68
CA ALA A 162 12.60 -13.81 14.46
C ALA A 162 11.66 -14.28 15.59
N GLU A 163 12.03 -14.01 16.86
CA GLU A 163 11.20 -14.36 18.02
C GLU A 163 9.88 -13.58 18.01
N LEU A 164 9.94 -12.27 17.73
CA LEU A 164 8.78 -11.39 17.73
C LEU A 164 7.82 -11.72 16.58
N SER A 165 8.34 -11.96 15.38
CA SER A 165 7.54 -12.39 14.24
C SER A 165 6.88 -13.75 14.48
N ALA A 166 7.59 -14.70 15.08
CA ALA A 166 7.00 -16.00 15.46
C ALA A 166 5.88 -15.85 16.49
N ALA A 167 6.08 -15.01 17.50
CA ALA A 167 5.07 -14.71 18.51
C ALA A 167 3.80 -14.08 17.92
N ALA A 168 3.95 -13.10 17.02
CA ALA A 168 2.82 -12.47 16.35
C ALA A 168 2.05 -13.46 15.47
N ARG A 169 2.75 -14.32 14.72
CA ARG A 169 2.12 -15.38 13.90
C ARG A 169 1.34 -16.38 14.76
N ALA A 170 1.90 -16.78 15.92
CA ALA A 170 1.22 -17.68 16.85
C ALA A 170 -0.11 -17.06 17.36
N ALA A 171 -0.11 -15.77 17.70
CA ALA A 171 -1.32 -15.07 18.11
C ALA A 171 -2.37 -14.99 16.99
N GLN A 172 -1.94 -14.73 15.75
CA GLN A 172 -2.83 -14.72 14.58
C GLN A 172 -3.47 -16.08 14.31
N GLN A 173 -2.69 -17.16 14.41
CA GLN A 173 -3.16 -18.54 14.22
C GLN A 173 -4.13 -18.95 15.32
N ALA A 174 -3.79 -18.64 16.58
CA ALA A 174 -4.63 -18.92 17.74
C ALA A 174 -5.84 -17.98 17.86
N ARG A 175 -5.92 -16.94 17.03
CA ARG A 175 -6.91 -15.84 17.16
C ARG A 175 -6.90 -15.21 18.56
N ALA A 176 -5.71 -15.06 19.14
CA ALA A 176 -5.55 -14.50 20.48
C ALA A 176 -5.75 -12.97 20.48
N GLY A 177 -6.35 -12.46 21.56
CA GLY A 177 -6.51 -11.02 21.82
C GLY A 177 -7.11 -10.25 20.64
N TRP A 178 -6.36 -9.28 20.11
CA TRP A 178 -6.79 -8.43 18.99
C TRP A 178 -7.15 -9.18 17.70
N PHE A 179 -6.75 -10.45 17.55
CA PHE A 179 -7.09 -11.28 16.40
C PHE A 179 -8.37 -12.12 16.57
N GLY A 180 -9.00 -12.06 17.75
CA GLY A 180 -10.15 -12.89 18.13
C GLY A 180 -11.45 -12.53 17.40
N SER A 181 -11.68 -11.23 17.17
CA SER A 181 -12.87 -10.72 16.49
C SER A 181 -12.76 -10.71 14.97
N THR A 182 -11.58 -10.93 14.42
CA THR A 182 -11.36 -10.78 12.99
C THR A 182 -11.84 -12.02 12.23
N PRO A 183 -12.63 -11.86 11.14
CA PRO A 183 -13.05 -12.98 10.30
C PRO A 183 -11.88 -13.89 9.97
N GLY A 184 -12.06 -15.19 10.15
CA GLY A 184 -11.01 -16.16 9.87
C GLY A 184 -10.52 -16.03 8.44
N ARG A 185 -9.20 -15.91 8.25
CA ARG A 185 -8.60 -16.14 6.93
C ARG A 185 -8.91 -17.58 6.55
N ARG A 186 -9.79 -17.78 5.57
CA ARG A 186 -9.85 -19.07 4.89
C ARG A 186 -8.53 -19.15 4.13
N ASP A 187 -7.72 -20.18 4.36
CA ASP A 187 -6.60 -20.53 3.50
C ASP A 187 -7.14 -20.68 2.07
N ARG A 188 -7.14 -19.59 1.32
CA ARG A 188 -7.67 -19.50 -0.03
C ARG A 188 -6.54 -18.99 -0.90
N ALA A 189 -6.35 -19.66 -2.03
CA ALA A 189 -5.59 -19.11 -3.12
C ALA A 189 -6.11 -17.69 -3.46
N LEU A 190 -5.22 -16.83 -3.96
CA LEU A 190 -5.60 -15.51 -4.44
C LEU A 190 -6.77 -15.66 -5.43
N PRO A 191 -7.95 -15.04 -5.18
CA PRO A 191 -9.07 -15.12 -6.09
C PRO A 191 -8.74 -14.36 -7.39
N GLU A 192 -9.55 -14.56 -8.42
CA GLU A 192 -9.47 -13.72 -9.62
C GLU A 192 -10.02 -12.34 -9.31
N LEU A 193 -9.16 -11.32 -9.36
CA LEU A 193 -9.45 -9.97 -8.86
C LEU A 193 -10.14 -9.13 -9.94
N ARG A 194 -11.44 -9.34 -10.14
CA ARG A 194 -12.29 -8.53 -11.05
C ARG A 194 -12.93 -7.38 -10.28
N GLY A 195 -12.28 -6.22 -10.25
CA GLY A 195 -12.74 -5.09 -9.45
C GLY A 195 -12.96 -3.79 -10.21
N ALA A 196 -13.56 -2.84 -9.50
CA ALA A 196 -13.61 -1.43 -9.87
C ALA A 196 -12.98 -0.60 -8.76
N VAL A 197 -12.36 0.52 -9.13
CA VAL A 197 -11.89 1.53 -8.19
C VAL A 197 -13.06 2.45 -7.85
N LEU A 198 -13.15 2.82 -6.58
CA LEU A 198 -14.02 3.85 -6.03
C LEU A 198 -13.17 4.83 -5.23
N GLY A 199 -12.91 6.00 -5.82
CA GLY A 199 -12.17 7.09 -5.18
C GLY A 199 -12.92 7.73 -4.00
N LEU A 200 -12.35 7.67 -2.80
CA LEU A 200 -12.86 8.31 -1.58
C LEU A 200 -12.25 9.70 -1.37
N HIS A 201 -12.22 10.52 -2.43
CA HIS A 201 -11.53 11.81 -2.45
C HIS A 201 -12.43 13.03 -2.18
N HIS A 202 -13.69 12.80 -1.82
CA HIS A 202 -14.64 13.89 -1.65
C HIS A 202 -14.28 14.76 -0.43
N GLN A 203 -14.41 16.08 -0.54
CA GLN A 203 -14.09 17.00 0.57
C GLN A 203 -15.15 16.99 1.67
N GLU A 204 -16.32 16.44 1.40
CA GLU A 204 -17.41 16.30 2.36
C GLU A 204 -17.11 15.10 3.28
N PRO A 205 -16.83 15.32 4.58
CA PRO A 205 -16.41 14.24 5.47
C PRO A 205 -17.45 13.15 5.66
N GLN A 206 -18.72 13.49 5.41
CA GLN A 206 -19.88 12.60 5.54
C GLN A 206 -20.41 12.10 4.21
N ARG A 207 -19.64 12.24 3.12
CA ARG A 207 -20.04 11.72 1.81
C ARG A 207 -20.42 10.25 1.93
N ASP A 208 -21.65 9.95 1.53
CA ASP A 208 -22.14 8.60 1.42
C ASP A 208 -21.69 7.99 0.08
N TYR A 209 -21.23 6.74 0.15
CA TYR A 209 -20.73 5.93 -0.98
C TYR A 209 -21.61 4.71 -1.26
N HIS A 210 -22.72 4.52 -0.55
CA HIS A 210 -23.60 3.34 -0.66
C HIS A 210 -24.16 3.19 -2.07
N ARG A 211 -24.59 4.30 -2.69
CA ARG A 211 -25.12 4.29 -4.06
C ARG A 211 -24.10 3.74 -5.06
N GLN A 212 -22.85 4.21 -5.02
CA GLN A 212 -21.81 3.79 -5.95
C GLN A 212 -21.48 2.32 -5.74
N LEU A 213 -21.41 1.85 -4.48
CA LEU A 213 -21.23 0.43 -4.18
C LEU A 213 -22.38 -0.43 -4.70
N ASP A 214 -23.63 0.02 -4.55
CA ASP A 214 -24.81 -0.67 -5.06
C ASP A 214 -24.83 -0.73 -6.59
N GLU A 215 -24.44 0.35 -7.25
CA GLU A 215 -24.31 0.41 -8.70
C GLU A 215 -23.23 -0.56 -9.20
N LEU A 216 -22.06 -0.61 -8.54
CA LEU A 216 -21.00 -1.57 -8.85
C LEU A 216 -21.48 -3.03 -8.68
N VAL A 217 -22.20 -3.33 -7.61
CA VAL A 217 -22.84 -4.65 -7.42
C VAL A 217 -23.84 -4.94 -8.54
N GLY A 218 -24.66 -3.96 -8.93
CA GLY A 218 -25.61 -4.09 -10.04
C GLY A 218 -24.95 -4.34 -11.40
N LEU A 219 -23.70 -3.89 -11.58
CA LEU A 219 -22.88 -4.23 -12.76
C LEU A 219 -22.31 -5.65 -12.70
N GLY A 220 -22.33 -6.29 -11.52
CA GLY A 220 -21.83 -7.65 -11.28
C GLY A 220 -20.44 -7.70 -10.67
N PHE A 221 -19.91 -6.60 -10.13
CA PHE A 221 -18.61 -6.62 -9.47
C PHE A 221 -18.69 -7.36 -8.14
N GLU A 222 -17.68 -8.19 -7.86
CA GLU A 222 -17.47 -8.86 -6.57
C GLU A 222 -16.31 -8.24 -5.78
N HIS A 223 -15.53 -7.35 -6.41
CA HIS A 223 -14.40 -6.68 -5.80
C HIS A 223 -14.50 -5.16 -5.96
N VAL A 224 -14.10 -4.41 -4.92
CA VAL A 224 -13.97 -2.95 -4.96
C VAL A 224 -12.65 -2.52 -4.37
N CYS A 225 -11.96 -1.58 -5.02
CA CYS A 225 -10.80 -0.89 -4.48
C CYS A 225 -11.24 0.46 -3.93
N LEU A 226 -11.15 0.64 -2.61
CA LEU A 226 -11.35 1.92 -1.95
C LEU A 226 -10.02 2.68 -1.96
N LEU A 227 -9.90 3.64 -2.87
CA LEU A 227 -8.71 4.45 -3.05
C LEU A 227 -8.88 5.76 -2.27
N PHE A 228 -7.93 6.12 -1.42
CA PHE A 228 -8.02 7.34 -0.62
C PHE A 228 -6.65 7.99 -0.39
N SER A 229 -6.64 9.30 -0.16
CA SER A 229 -5.41 10.10 -0.17
C SER A 229 -4.95 10.56 1.19
N MET A 230 -3.66 10.37 1.45
CA MET A 230 -2.82 11.01 2.45
C MET A 230 -1.95 12.05 1.78
N PHE A 231 -1.35 12.94 2.58
CA PHE A 231 -0.65 14.08 2.04
C PHE A 231 0.76 14.21 2.59
N VAL A 232 1.65 14.75 1.76
CA VAL A 232 2.87 15.43 2.20
C VAL A 232 2.76 16.89 1.79
N GLU A 233 3.40 17.80 2.52
CA GLU A 233 3.32 19.23 2.18
C GLU A 233 4.03 19.50 0.84
N ARG A 234 5.27 19.04 0.71
CA ARG A 234 6.09 19.13 -0.50
C ARG A 234 6.72 17.78 -0.81
N VAL A 235 7.32 17.69 -2.00
CA VAL A 235 8.04 16.51 -2.47
C VAL A 235 9.20 16.06 -1.57
N ASP A 236 9.78 16.98 -0.79
CA ASP A 236 10.89 16.73 0.12
C ASP A 236 10.50 16.73 1.61
N SER A 237 9.20 16.78 1.90
CA SER A 237 8.68 16.67 3.27
C SER A 237 8.94 15.28 3.86
N SER A 238 9.18 15.24 5.16
CA SER A 238 9.46 14.00 5.92
C SER A 238 8.32 13.57 6.83
N GLU A 239 7.17 14.25 6.74
CA GLU A 239 5.97 13.98 7.52
C GLU A 239 4.79 13.77 6.59
N ILE A 240 3.96 12.79 6.96
CA ILE A 240 2.73 12.45 6.25
C ILE A 240 1.54 12.97 7.08
N ILE A 241 0.72 13.77 6.43
CA ILE A 241 -0.49 14.38 6.96
C ILE A 241 -1.67 13.45 6.66
N ARG A 242 -2.26 12.89 7.73
CA ARG A 242 -3.44 12.01 7.68
C ARG A 242 -4.75 12.75 8.03
N THR A 243 -4.68 13.98 8.51
CA THR A 243 -5.84 14.73 9.05
C THR A 243 -6.34 15.82 8.10
N HIS A 244 -5.90 15.82 6.85
CA HIS A 244 -6.31 16.83 5.87
C HIS A 244 -7.78 16.64 5.47
N LYS A 245 -8.51 17.72 5.16
CA LYS A 245 -9.94 17.65 4.77
C LYS A 245 -10.26 16.83 3.51
N ARG A 246 -9.23 16.49 2.71
CA ARG A 246 -9.32 15.63 1.51
C ARG A 246 -8.96 14.17 1.79
N THR A 247 -8.71 13.85 3.04
CA THR A 247 -8.56 12.49 3.53
C THR A 247 -9.92 12.04 4.05
N VAL A 248 -10.39 10.88 3.58
CA VAL A 248 -11.57 10.23 4.17
C VAL A 248 -11.35 10.01 5.68
N THR A 249 -12.36 10.32 6.48
CA THR A 249 -12.27 10.11 7.93
C THR A 249 -12.24 8.61 8.26
N ASP A 250 -11.65 8.24 9.39
CA ASP A 250 -11.59 6.84 9.83
C ASP A 250 -13.00 6.25 9.99
N ALA A 251 -13.94 7.03 10.56
CA ALA A 251 -15.33 6.62 10.72
C ALA A 251 -16.00 6.33 9.37
N ARG A 252 -15.82 7.22 8.37
CA ARG A 252 -16.38 7.01 7.04
C ARG A 252 -15.73 5.82 6.33
N LEU A 253 -14.42 5.66 6.42
CA LEU A 253 -13.73 4.51 5.82
C LEU A 253 -14.22 3.19 6.40
N ILE A 254 -14.31 3.08 7.73
CA ILE A 254 -14.83 1.89 8.43
C ILE A 254 -16.26 1.58 8.01
N GLU A 255 -17.11 2.62 7.93
CA GLU A 255 -18.51 2.47 7.52
C GLU A 255 -18.62 1.99 6.06
N THR A 256 -17.86 2.59 5.13
CA THR A 256 -17.82 2.19 3.72
C THR A 256 -17.32 0.76 3.55
N ILE A 257 -16.28 0.34 4.29
CA ILE A 257 -15.81 -1.05 4.30
C ILE A 257 -16.93 -1.98 4.76
N ALA A 258 -17.57 -1.66 5.89
CA ALA A 258 -18.64 -2.49 6.44
C ALA A 258 -19.83 -2.61 5.47
N TYR A 259 -20.22 -1.52 4.80
CA TYR A 259 -21.27 -1.54 3.80
C TYR A 259 -20.89 -2.39 2.58
N ALA A 260 -19.70 -2.19 2.00
CA ALA A 260 -19.22 -2.99 0.87
C ALA A 260 -19.28 -4.50 1.18
N ARG A 261 -18.81 -4.89 2.37
CA ARG A 261 -18.86 -6.28 2.83
C ARG A 261 -20.27 -6.82 3.00
N ARG A 262 -21.20 -6.03 3.55
CA ARG A 262 -22.63 -6.41 3.66
C ARG A 262 -23.26 -6.64 2.28
N ARG A 263 -22.76 -5.95 1.25
CA ARG A 263 -23.18 -6.13 -0.14
C ARG A 263 -22.47 -7.28 -0.86
N GLY A 264 -21.62 -8.03 -0.17
CA GLY A 264 -20.90 -9.18 -0.72
C GLY A 264 -19.61 -8.84 -1.47
N LEU A 265 -19.17 -7.58 -1.44
CA LEU A 265 -17.92 -7.17 -2.07
C LEU A 265 -16.71 -7.56 -1.21
N SER A 266 -15.69 -8.11 -1.86
CA SER A 266 -14.33 -8.15 -1.31
C SER A 266 -13.65 -6.80 -1.52
N VAL A 267 -12.99 -6.31 -0.48
CA VAL A 267 -12.45 -4.95 -0.44
C VAL A 267 -10.92 -4.98 -0.61
N MET A 268 -10.44 -4.12 -1.50
CA MET A 268 -9.05 -3.66 -1.52
C MET A 268 -8.97 -2.26 -0.90
N LEU A 269 -8.02 -2.02 0.01
CA LEU A 269 -7.64 -0.65 0.42
C LEU A 269 -6.38 -0.21 -0.30
N LEU A 270 -6.43 0.98 -0.90
CA LEU A 270 -5.31 1.61 -1.61
C LEU A 270 -5.09 3.04 -1.08
N PRO A 271 -4.34 3.20 0.03
CA PRO A 271 -3.89 4.52 0.46
C PRO A 271 -2.82 5.05 -0.50
N ILE A 272 -3.00 6.29 -0.98
CA ILE A 272 -2.04 6.99 -1.85
C ILE A 272 -1.47 8.23 -1.17
N LEU A 273 -0.25 8.63 -1.55
CA LEU A 273 0.31 9.93 -1.16
C LEU A 273 0.08 10.96 -2.27
N LEU A 274 -0.38 12.15 -1.90
CA LEU A 274 -0.46 13.34 -2.75
C LEU A 274 0.36 14.48 -2.14
N ILE A 275 0.73 15.45 -2.97
CA ILE A 275 1.52 16.61 -2.56
C ILE A 275 0.59 17.83 -2.48
N LEU A 276 0.56 18.53 -1.34
CA LEU A 276 -0.29 19.72 -1.16
C LEU A 276 0.22 20.92 -1.96
N SER A 277 1.53 21.12 -1.94
CA SER A 277 2.23 22.23 -2.59
C SER A 277 3.22 21.70 -3.64
N PRO A 278 2.76 21.09 -4.75
CA PRO A 278 3.63 20.52 -5.76
C PRO A 278 4.33 21.61 -6.59
N GLY A 279 5.61 21.41 -6.88
CA GLY A 279 6.30 22.10 -7.97
C GLY A 279 5.83 21.60 -9.35
N ALA A 280 6.42 22.15 -10.42
CA ALA A 280 6.02 21.82 -11.79
C ALA A 280 6.20 20.33 -12.13
N ASP A 281 7.26 19.69 -11.63
CA ASP A 281 7.57 18.29 -11.95
C ASP A 281 7.30 17.31 -10.80
N ASP A 282 6.74 17.80 -9.69
CA ASP A 282 6.58 17.03 -8.47
C ASP A 282 5.34 16.16 -8.52
N TRP A 283 5.54 14.86 -8.30
CA TRP A 283 4.50 13.88 -8.08
C TRP A 283 5.02 12.80 -7.12
N ARG A 284 4.14 11.92 -6.63
CA ARG A 284 4.48 10.93 -5.59
C ARG A 284 5.63 9.98 -5.96
N GLY A 285 5.85 9.72 -7.25
CA GLY A 285 6.97 8.92 -7.71
C GLY A 285 8.34 9.61 -7.66
N LYS A 286 8.39 10.91 -7.34
CA LYS A 286 9.62 11.70 -7.20
C LYS A 286 9.86 12.21 -5.78
N LEU A 287 9.18 11.65 -4.77
CA LEU A 287 9.39 12.00 -3.37
C LEU A 287 10.88 11.87 -3.01
N ARG A 288 11.40 12.88 -2.33
CA ARG A 288 12.80 12.97 -1.91
C ARG A 288 12.91 13.55 -0.50
N PRO A 289 12.40 12.83 0.52
CA PRO A 289 12.30 13.37 1.88
C PRO A 289 13.65 13.85 2.42
N LYS A 290 13.72 15.06 2.98
CA LYS A 290 14.95 15.61 3.58
C LYS A 290 15.52 14.73 4.70
N ASP A 291 14.65 14.24 5.59
CA ASP A 291 14.97 13.21 6.59
C ASP A 291 14.21 11.93 6.22
N GLU A 292 14.87 11.07 5.44
CA GLU A 292 14.30 9.78 5.02
C GLU A 292 13.93 8.90 6.22
N ARG A 293 14.68 8.97 7.32
CA ARG A 293 14.39 8.20 8.53
C ARG A 293 13.11 8.71 9.20
N ALA A 294 12.88 10.02 9.24
CA ALA A 294 11.63 10.60 9.73
C ALA A 294 10.45 10.25 8.82
N PHE A 295 10.65 10.30 7.51
CA PHE A 295 9.65 9.91 6.53
C PHE A 295 9.19 8.48 6.75
N TRP A 296 10.11 7.51 6.81
CA TRP A 296 9.74 6.11 7.02
C TRP A 296 9.06 5.87 8.37
N ARG A 297 9.48 6.57 9.43
CA ARG A 297 8.75 6.52 10.71
C ARG A 297 7.32 7.06 10.57
N SER A 298 7.11 8.09 9.77
CA SER A 298 5.77 8.63 9.49
C SER A 298 4.94 7.68 8.63
N TYR A 299 5.57 7.06 7.63
CA TYR A 299 4.97 6.10 6.71
C TYR A 299 4.53 4.83 7.44
N ASP A 300 5.36 4.28 8.33
CA ASP A 300 5.00 3.13 9.16
C ASP A 300 3.79 3.42 10.06
N ARG A 301 3.72 4.62 10.67
CA ARG A 301 2.58 4.99 11.50
C ARG A 301 1.30 5.06 10.68
N MET A 302 1.38 5.64 9.48
CA MET A 302 0.26 5.73 8.55
C MET A 302 -0.21 4.33 8.11
N LEU A 303 0.71 3.47 7.68
CA LEU A 303 0.37 2.11 7.26
C LEU A 303 -0.20 1.28 8.42
N ALA A 304 0.43 1.31 9.60
CA ALA A 304 -0.05 0.56 10.76
C ALA A 304 -1.48 0.95 11.12
N HIS A 305 -1.81 2.25 11.06
CA HIS A 305 -3.16 2.74 11.31
C HIS A 305 -4.20 2.12 10.37
N TYR A 306 -3.93 2.12 9.06
CA TYR A 306 -4.88 1.59 8.08
C TYR A 306 -4.87 0.06 7.98
N LEU A 307 -3.76 -0.60 8.29
CA LEU A 307 -3.69 -2.06 8.42
C LEU A 307 -4.55 -2.56 9.59
N ASP A 308 -4.58 -1.82 10.71
CA ASP A 308 -5.43 -2.18 11.84
C ASP A 308 -6.91 -2.01 11.47
N ILE A 309 -7.28 -0.94 10.77
CA ILE A 309 -8.63 -0.77 10.19
C ILE A 309 -8.95 -1.89 9.21
N ALA A 310 -8.00 -2.27 8.34
CA ALA A 310 -8.16 -3.32 7.36
C ALA A 310 -8.40 -4.69 8.01
N GLU A 311 -7.61 -5.05 9.02
CA GLU A 311 -7.75 -6.31 9.77
C GLU A 311 -9.14 -6.37 10.44
N HIS A 312 -9.52 -5.35 11.22
CA HIS A 312 -10.81 -5.36 11.94
C HIS A 312 -12.01 -5.23 10.99
N GLY A 313 -11.85 -4.50 9.89
CA GLY A 313 -12.85 -4.36 8.85
C GLY A 313 -12.99 -5.60 7.95
N GLY A 314 -12.10 -6.59 8.08
CA GLY A 314 -12.10 -7.81 7.27
C GLY A 314 -11.70 -7.58 5.81
N VAL A 315 -10.91 -6.56 5.50
CA VAL A 315 -10.43 -6.26 4.15
C VAL A 315 -9.61 -7.43 3.59
N GLU A 316 -9.81 -7.77 2.31
CA GLU A 316 -9.15 -8.90 1.65
C GLU A 316 -7.76 -8.55 1.12
N LEU A 317 -7.58 -7.36 0.54
CA LEU A 317 -6.34 -6.93 -0.10
C LEU A 317 -5.94 -5.54 0.40
N PHE A 318 -4.67 -5.36 0.74
CA PHE A 318 -4.16 -4.07 1.19
C PHE A 318 -2.90 -3.70 0.39
N SER A 319 -2.89 -2.51 -0.19
CA SER A 319 -1.71 -1.98 -0.87
C SER A 319 -0.82 -1.22 0.12
N ILE A 320 0.42 -1.70 0.31
CA ILE A 320 1.39 -1.06 1.20
C ILE A 320 2.04 0.20 0.59
N GLY A 321 1.73 0.53 -0.66
CA GLY A 321 2.19 1.74 -1.34
C GLY A 321 1.69 1.83 -2.77
N SER A 322 1.75 3.03 -3.34
CA SER A 322 1.36 3.28 -4.73
C SER A 322 2.31 4.29 -5.37
N GLU A 323 2.99 3.85 -6.43
CA GLU A 323 3.86 4.64 -7.31
C GLU A 323 4.88 5.50 -6.56
N LEU A 324 5.50 4.97 -5.51
CA LEU A 324 6.58 5.64 -4.78
C LEU A 324 7.93 5.40 -5.47
N GLY A 325 7.99 5.63 -6.79
CA GLY A 325 9.07 5.23 -7.69
C GLY A 325 10.49 5.52 -7.18
N SER A 326 10.75 6.73 -6.68
CA SER A 326 12.05 7.14 -6.12
C SER A 326 12.43 6.45 -4.80
N LEU A 327 11.52 5.70 -4.19
CA LEU A 327 11.69 5.03 -2.89
C LEU A 327 11.60 3.50 -3.00
N GLU A 328 11.33 2.95 -4.19
CA GLU A 328 11.14 1.50 -4.40
C GLU A 328 12.41 0.67 -4.23
N ASP A 329 13.58 1.28 -4.41
CA ASP A 329 14.89 0.61 -4.27
C ASP A 329 15.31 0.40 -2.80
N ARG A 330 14.57 0.99 -1.83
CA ARG A 330 14.81 0.89 -0.38
C ARG A 330 14.41 -0.48 0.18
N THR A 331 15.02 -1.53 -0.36
CA THR A 331 14.64 -2.93 -0.16
C THR A 331 14.54 -3.30 1.32
N ALA A 332 15.56 -3.01 2.13
CA ALA A 332 15.54 -3.33 3.56
C ALA A 332 14.41 -2.61 4.32
N THR A 333 14.06 -1.39 3.91
CA THR A 333 12.95 -0.65 4.50
C THR A 333 11.61 -1.27 4.15
N TRP A 334 11.40 -1.60 2.87
CA TRP A 334 10.18 -2.26 2.40
C TRP A 334 10.00 -3.66 2.99
N GLU A 335 11.07 -4.44 3.13
CA GLU A 335 11.02 -5.74 3.79
C GLU A 335 10.60 -5.62 5.26
N ARG A 336 11.11 -4.60 5.97
CA ARG A 336 10.66 -4.31 7.35
C ARG A 336 9.19 -3.86 7.39
N ILE A 337 8.75 -3.04 6.44
CA ILE A 337 7.34 -2.65 6.30
C ILE A 337 6.47 -3.88 6.09
N LEU A 338 6.89 -4.82 5.24
CA LEU A 338 6.18 -6.08 5.00
C LEU A 338 6.09 -6.93 6.26
N GLU A 339 7.18 -7.08 7.01
CA GLU A 339 7.12 -7.83 8.28
C GLU A 339 6.17 -7.18 9.29
N ASN A 340 6.23 -5.86 9.43
CA ASN A 340 5.26 -5.11 10.25
C ASN A 340 3.82 -5.37 9.77
N ALA A 341 3.58 -5.30 8.47
CA ALA A 341 2.24 -5.53 7.91
C ALA A 341 1.76 -6.96 8.20
N ARG A 342 2.59 -7.98 7.97
CA ARG A 342 2.26 -9.38 8.24
C ARG A 342 2.00 -9.67 9.70
N GLY A 343 2.67 -8.99 10.63
CA GLY A 343 2.42 -9.16 12.06
C GLY A 343 1.15 -8.46 12.58
N ARG A 344 0.44 -7.70 11.75
CA ARG A 344 -0.77 -6.94 12.11
C ARG A 344 -1.99 -7.32 11.30
N TYR A 345 -1.79 -7.70 10.04
CA TYR A 345 -2.85 -7.92 9.06
C TYR A 345 -2.67 -9.29 8.39
N ARG A 346 -3.77 -10.04 8.30
CA ARG A 346 -3.80 -11.41 7.80
C ARG A 346 -4.23 -11.52 6.33
N GLY A 347 -4.80 -10.47 5.74
CA GLY A 347 -5.20 -10.48 4.33
C GLY A 347 -4.01 -10.42 3.37
N PHE A 348 -4.32 -10.30 2.07
CA PHE A 348 -3.31 -10.22 1.02
C PHE A 348 -2.64 -8.85 0.99
N LEU A 349 -1.33 -8.82 0.75
CA LEU A 349 -0.53 -7.62 0.60
C LEU A 349 -0.10 -7.45 -0.85
N THR A 350 -0.27 -6.23 -1.36
CA THR A 350 0.20 -5.77 -2.67
C THR A 350 0.96 -4.44 -2.54
N TYR A 351 1.60 -4.03 -3.62
CA TYR A 351 2.15 -2.70 -3.83
C TYR A 351 1.81 -2.31 -5.26
N SER A 352 1.26 -1.11 -5.46
CA SER A 352 0.80 -0.60 -6.76
C SER A 352 1.96 0.12 -7.46
N ALA A 353 2.76 -0.59 -8.24
CA ALA A 353 3.87 0.01 -8.99
C ALA A 353 3.37 0.80 -10.21
N ASN A 354 4.11 1.81 -10.65
CA ASN A 354 3.82 2.45 -11.93
C ASN A 354 4.06 1.46 -13.09
N TRP A 355 3.37 1.61 -14.22
CA TRP A 355 3.43 0.68 -15.36
C TRP A 355 4.84 0.37 -15.87
N ASP A 356 5.77 1.33 -15.76
CA ASP A 356 7.18 1.22 -16.18
C ASP A 356 8.14 0.83 -15.04
N HIS A 357 7.65 0.69 -13.80
CA HIS A 357 8.46 0.47 -12.60
C HIS A 357 8.49 -0.99 -12.09
N GLY A 358 7.83 -1.92 -12.78
CA GLY A 358 7.73 -3.32 -12.35
C GLY A 358 9.07 -4.06 -12.15
N HIS A 359 10.20 -3.49 -12.56
CA HIS A 359 11.54 -4.08 -12.44
C HIS A 359 12.41 -3.49 -11.32
N VAL A 360 11.97 -2.41 -10.66
CA VAL A 360 12.78 -1.63 -9.70
C VAL A 360 12.77 -2.26 -8.30
N GLY A 361 11.58 -2.49 -7.74
CA GLY A 361 11.42 -2.97 -6.36
C GLY A 361 11.83 -4.43 -6.19
N ARG A 362 12.96 -4.69 -5.53
CA ARG A 362 13.39 -6.07 -5.22
C ARG A 362 12.46 -6.79 -4.24
N PHE A 363 11.75 -6.02 -3.41
CA PHE A 363 10.79 -6.55 -2.43
C PHE A 363 9.49 -7.07 -3.06
N PHE A 364 9.22 -6.79 -4.35
CA PHE A 364 7.98 -7.18 -5.02
C PHE A 364 7.73 -8.69 -4.96
N GLY A 365 8.78 -9.52 -5.02
CA GLY A 365 8.67 -10.98 -4.86
C GLY A 365 8.26 -11.47 -3.46
N LYS A 366 8.12 -10.58 -2.47
CA LYS A 366 7.61 -10.89 -1.12
C LYS A 366 6.12 -10.52 -0.92
N LEU A 367 5.49 -9.94 -1.94
CA LEU A 367 4.05 -9.64 -1.95
C LEU A 367 3.24 -10.89 -2.28
N ASP A 368 1.96 -10.91 -1.93
CA ASP A 368 1.05 -11.98 -2.36
C ASP A 368 0.68 -11.84 -3.84
N VAL A 369 0.61 -10.59 -4.31
CA VAL A 369 0.38 -10.21 -5.71
C VAL A 369 1.06 -8.86 -5.97
N LEU A 370 1.71 -8.71 -7.12
CA LEU A 370 2.30 -7.43 -7.53
C LEU A 370 1.22 -6.55 -8.18
N GLY A 371 0.93 -5.42 -7.56
CA GLY A 371 0.02 -4.41 -8.12
C GLY A 371 0.71 -3.55 -9.16
N MET A 372 -0.04 -3.09 -10.15
CA MET A 372 0.47 -2.16 -11.17
C MET A 372 -0.63 -1.22 -11.66
N THR A 373 -0.33 0.07 -11.75
CA THR A 373 -1.18 1.04 -12.46
C THR A 373 -0.94 0.91 -13.96
N ALA A 374 -1.86 0.28 -14.68
CA ALA A 374 -1.67 -0.22 -16.04
C ALA A 374 -1.96 0.81 -17.14
N TYR A 375 -1.43 2.03 -16.99
CA TYR A 375 -1.60 3.12 -17.95
C TYR A 375 -0.56 3.05 -19.09
N PHE A 376 -0.46 1.93 -19.78
CA PHE A 376 0.51 1.75 -20.87
C PHE A 376 0.18 2.63 -22.07
N SER A 377 1.17 3.37 -22.59
CA SER A 377 1.08 3.98 -23.92
C SER A 377 0.99 2.89 -24.98
N LEU A 378 -0.21 2.68 -25.54
CA LEU A 378 -0.44 1.60 -26.49
C LEU A 378 0.04 1.98 -27.89
N THR A 379 -0.44 3.09 -28.43
CA THR A 379 -0.09 3.51 -29.80
C THR A 379 0.42 4.95 -29.86
N LYS A 380 0.81 5.39 -31.07
CA LYS A 380 1.10 6.80 -31.38
C LYS A 380 -0.02 7.47 -32.20
N LYS A 381 -1.09 6.73 -32.53
CA LYS A 381 -2.23 7.22 -33.30
C LYS A 381 -3.21 7.92 -32.37
N THR A 382 -3.90 8.91 -32.92
CA THR A 382 -4.99 9.56 -32.20
C THR A 382 -6.20 8.64 -32.11
N ASP A 383 -6.60 8.01 -33.22
CA ASP A 383 -7.75 7.09 -33.28
C ASP A 383 -7.30 5.72 -33.85
N PRO A 384 -6.70 4.84 -33.04
CA PRO A 384 -6.30 3.51 -33.47
C PRO A 384 -7.49 2.54 -33.52
N THR A 385 -7.41 1.55 -34.41
CA THR A 385 -8.40 0.47 -34.40
C THR A 385 -8.23 -0.45 -33.19
N VAL A 386 -9.30 -1.15 -32.79
CA VAL A 386 -9.24 -2.16 -31.70
C VAL A 386 -8.15 -3.20 -31.94
N ASP A 387 -7.94 -3.65 -33.18
CA ASP A 387 -6.96 -4.68 -33.50
C ASP A 387 -5.51 -4.16 -33.33
N GLU A 388 -5.27 -2.87 -33.57
CA GLU A 388 -3.98 -2.23 -33.29
C GLU A 388 -3.73 -2.14 -31.78
N LEU A 389 -4.76 -1.78 -31.00
CA LEU A 389 -4.69 -1.76 -29.55
C LEU A 389 -4.44 -3.16 -28.98
N VAL A 390 -5.09 -4.21 -29.52
CA VAL A 390 -4.88 -5.62 -29.15
C VAL A 390 -3.43 -6.03 -29.39
N LYS A 391 -2.87 -5.70 -30.57
CA LYS A 391 -1.48 -6.02 -30.92
C LYS A 391 -0.49 -5.41 -29.94
N GLU A 392 -0.70 -4.16 -29.55
CA GLU A 392 0.19 -3.49 -28.58
C GLU A 392 0.02 -4.03 -27.16
N TRP A 393 -1.19 -4.38 -26.77
CA TRP A 393 -1.42 -5.10 -25.52
C TRP A 393 -0.71 -6.46 -25.47
N GLN A 394 -0.69 -7.22 -26.57
CA GLN A 394 0.07 -8.47 -26.67
C GLN A 394 1.58 -8.23 -26.47
N ARG A 395 2.12 -7.15 -27.04
CA ARG A 395 3.52 -6.73 -26.83
C ARG A 395 3.79 -6.41 -25.36
N VAL A 396 2.92 -5.61 -24.72
CA VAL A 396 2.99 -5.30 -23.29
C VAL A 396 2.93 -6.60 -22.45
N GLY A 397 2.06 -7.53 -22.80
CA GLY A 397 1.92 -8.82 -22.12
C GLY A 397 3.20 -9.66 -22.12
N VAL A 398 4.06 -9.55 -23.14
CA VAL A 398 5.38 -10.21 -23.15
C VAL A 398 6.29 -9.66 -22.06
N GLU A 399 6.34 -8.34 -21.89
CA GLU A 399 7.16 -7.69 -20.87
C GLU A 399 6.62 -7.96 -19.45
N LEU A 400 5.31 -7.92 -19.28
CA LEU A 400 4.66 -8.24 -18.01
C LEU A 400 4.90 -9.69 -17.58
N ARG A 401 4.90 -10.64 -18.53
CA ARG A 401 5.25 -12.04 -18.24
C ARG A 401 6.68 -12.16 -17.68
N LYS A 402 7.64 -11.40 -18.22
CA LYS A 402 9.02 -11.36 -17.71
C LYS A 402 9.08 -10.77 -16.29
N ILE A 403 8.32 -9.71 -16.02
CA ILE A 403 8.22 -9.10 -14.69
C ILE A 403 7.65 -10.11 -13.68
N ALA A 404 6.53 -10.76 -14.01
CA ALA A 404 5.91 -11.77 -13.16
C ALA A 404 6.87 -12.95 -12.87
N ALA A 405 7.57 -13.44 -13.90
CA ALA A 405 8.55 -14.51 -13.75
C ALA A 405 9.75 -14.11 -12.87
N ARG A 406 10.26 -12.88 -13.05
CA ARG A 406 11.37 -12.34 -12.25
C ARG A 406 11.06 -12.30 -10.77
N HIS A 407 9.85 -11.87 -10.42
CA HIS A 407 9.41 -11.76 -9.02
C HIS A 407 8.76 -13.02 -8.47
N ARG A 408 8.49 -14.01 -9.33
CA ARG A 408 7.73 -15.23 -9.00
C ARG A 408 6.38 -14.90 -8.35
N CYS A 409 5.73 -13.87 -8.86
CA CYS A 409 4.50 -13.30 -8.32
C CYS A 409 3.54 -12.96 -9.47
N LYS A 410 2.25 -13.26 -9.32
CA LYS A 410 1.24 -12.81 -10.28
C LYS A 410 1.10 -11.29 -10.24
N ILE A 411 0.60 -10.71 -11.32
CA ILE A 411 0.34 -9.27 -11.42
C ILE A 411 -1.17 -9.03 -11.29
N VAL A 412 -1.58 -8.00 -10.55
CA VAL A 412 -2.92 -7.43 -10.62
C VAL A 412 -2.81 -6.00 -11.10
N PHE A 413 -3.66 -5.59 -12.04
CA PHE A 413 -3.76 -4.17 -12.38
C PHE A 413 -4.58 -3.49 -11.28
N THR A 414 -3.92 -2.72 -10.43
CA THR A 414 -4.55 -1.98 -9.32
C THR A 414 -5.31 -0.77 -9.82
N GLU A 415 -4.94 -0.29 -11.00
CA GLU A 415 -5.69 0.69 -11.79
C GLU A 415 -5.56 0.31 -13.27
N LEU A 416 -6.67 0.26 -14.01
CA LEU A 416 -6.71 0.24 -15.47
C LEU A 416 -7.85 1.14 -15.92
N GLY A 417 -7.52 2.26 -16.56
CA GLY A 417 -8.53 3.26 -16.94
C GLY A 417 -8.14 4.02 -18.19
N TYR A 418 -9.18 4.52 -18.87
CA TYR A 418 -9.08 5.39 -20.03
C TYR A 418 -10.11 6.50 -19.87
N ALA A 419 -9.71 7.75 -19.94
CA ALA A 419 -10.62 8.88 -20.02
C ALA A 419 -11.29 8.92 -21.41
N SER A 420 -12.49 9.46 -21.54
CA SER A 420 -13.19 9.58 -22.83
C SER A 420 -12.71 10.79 -23.63
N GLN A 421 -11.47 10.74 -24.11
CA GLN A 421 -10.79 11.80 -24.83
C GLN A 421 -10.10 11.26 -26.09
N ASP A 422 -10.16 12.04 -27.16
CA ASP A 422 -9.45 11.81 -28.42
C ASP A 422 -7.92 11.73 -28.19
N GLY A 423 -7.34 10.57 -28.50
CA GLY A 423 -5.94 10.21 -28.32
C GLY A 423 -5.57 9.56 -26.98
N ILE A 424 -6.53 9.24 -26.10
CA ILE A 424 -6.24 8.74 -24.74
C ILE A 424 -5.40 7.45 -24.73
N ASN A 425 -5.47 6.64 -25.78
CA ASN A 425 -4.68 5.41 -25.89
C ASN A 425 -3.16 5.64 -25.80
N ARG A 426 -2.71 6.87 -26.10
CA ARG A 426 -1.29 7.25 -26.13
C ARG A 426 -0.74 7.54 -24.74
N ASP A 427 -1.51 8.23 -23.92
CA ASP A 427 -1.11 8.66 -22.58
C ASP A 427 -2.28 8.41 -21.61
N PRO A 428 -2.63 7.15 -21.29
CA PRO A 428 -3.87 6.84 -20.58
C PRO A 428 -3.98 7.46 -19.18
N TRP A 429 -2.86 7.85 -18.58
CA TRP A 429 -2.80 8.57 -17.31
C TRP A 429 -3.13 10.07 -17.44
N ASN A 430 -3.01 10.66 -18.64
CA ASN A 430 -3.14 12.08 -18.89
C ASN A 430 -4.59 12.47 -19.20
N TYR A 431 -5.45 12.38 -18.19
CA TYR A 431 -6.85 12.78 -18.26
C TYR A 431 -7.07 14.29 -18.52
N THR A 432 -6.01 15.07 -18.71
CA THR A 432 -6.09 16.51 -19.03
C THR A 432 -5.66 16.86 -20.45
N MET A 433 -5.31 15.86 -21.26
CA MET A 433 -4.76 16.07 -22.58
C MET A 433 -5.71 16.80 -23.54
N ASN A 434 -7.01 16.49 -23.50
CA ASN A 434 -7.95 16.91 -24.54
C ASN A 434 -9.40 17.01 -24.07
N LYS A 435 -9.65 17.79 -23.01
CA LYS A 435 -10.98 17.91 -22.36
C LYS A 435 -12.10 18.41 -23.28
N ASP A 436 -11.73 19.09 -24.36
CA ASP A 436 -12.66 19.67 -25.33
C ASP A 436 -12.96 18.72 -26.51
N ARG A 437 -12.25 17.59 -26.62
CA ARG A 437 -12.49 16.55 -27.62
C ARG A 437 -12.85 15.24 -26.95
N ILE A 438 -14.14 15.13 -26.64
CA ILE A 438 -14.70 13.93 -26.03
C ILE A 438 -14.76 12.82 -27.07
N ASP A 439 -14.17 11.68 -26.74
CA ASP A 439 -14.30 10.45 -27.52
C ASP A 439 -14.74 9.30 -26.61
N LEU A 440 -16.05 9.05 -26.60
CA LEU A 440 -16.65 7.95 -25.84
C LEU A 440 -16.33 6.58 -26.47
N ARG A 441 -16.03 6.57 -27.78
CA ARG A 441 -15.79 5.35 -28.54
C ARG A 441 -14.37 4.88 -28.32
N GLU A 442 -13.38 5.77 -28.33
CA GLU A 442 -11.99 5.42 -28.04
C GLU A 442 -11.82 4.83 -26.62
N GLN A 443 -12.53 5.39 -25.63
CA GLN A 443 -12.60 4.79 -24.28
C GLN A 443 -13.08 3.33 -24.36
N ALA A 444 -14.17 3.07 -25.09
CA ALA A 444 -14.71 1.72 -25.25
C ALA A 444 -13.78 0.81 -26.07
N ASP A 445 -13.10 1.31 -27.08
CA ASP A 445 -12.18 0.53 -27.91
C ASP A 445 -10.93 0.11 -27.12
N CYS A 446 -10.41 0.98 -26.23
CA CYS A 446 -9.32 0.65 -25.31
C CYS A 446 -9.70 -0.49 -24.35
N PHE A 447 -10.88 -0.41 -23.71
CA PHE A 447 -11.38 -1.51 -22.86
C PHE A 447 -11.66 -2.78 -23.67
N THR A 448 -12.19 -2.67 -24.89
CA THR A 448 -12.46 -3.82 -25.77
C THR A 448 -11.16 -4.55 -26.09
N ALA A 449 -10.09 -3.82 -26.42
CA ALA A 449 -8.79 -4.40 -26.69
C ALA A 449 -8.22 -5.15 -25.48
N PHE A 450 -8.29 -4.55 -24.29
CA PHE A 450 -7.86 -5.23 -23.06
C PHE A 450 -8.65 -6.52 -22.81
N LEU A 451 -9.98 -6.50 -22.92
CA LEU A 451 -10.82 -7.68 -22.69
C LEU A 451 -10.50 -8.83 -23.64
N ARG A 452 -10.12 -8.53 -24.90
CA ARG A 452 -9.70 -9.55 -25.88
C ARG A 452 -8.39 -10.24 -25.48
N VAL A 453 -7.45 -9.53 -24.85
CA VAL A 453 -6.14 -10.10 -24.49
C VAL A 453 -6.07 -10.67 -23.08
N ALA A 454 -6.89 -10.17 -22.15
CA ALA A 454 -6.79 -10.50 -20.73
C ALA A 454 -6.84 -12.02 -20.44
N PRO A 455 -7.70 -12.83 -21.11
CA PRO A 455 -7.71 -14.29 -20.91
C PRO A 455 -6.41 -15.00 -21.29
N SER A 456 -5.58 -14.40 -22.16
CA SER A 456 -4.28 -14.95 -22.58
C SER A 456 -3.14 -14.63 -21.62
N PHE A 457 -3.37 -13.76 -20.63
CA PHE A 457 -2.37 -13.34 -19.66
C PHE A 457 -2.42 -14.22 -18.41
N GLU A 458 -1.83 -15.42 -18.47
CA GLU A 458 -1.77 -16.36 -17.33
C GLU A 458 -1.09 -15.79 -16.07
N PHE A 459 -0.20 -14.80 -16.26
CA PHE A 459 0.45 -14.08 -15.17
C PHE A 459 -0.48 -13.09 -14.44
N LEU A 460 -1.62 -12.73 -15.05
CA LEU A 460 -2.56 -11.75 -14.55
C LEU A 460 -3.51 -12.43 -13.54
N ALA A 461 -3.57 -11.89 -12.33
CA ALA A 461 -4.52 -12.26 -11.29
C ALA A 461 -5.86 -11.52 -11.44
N GLY A 462 -5.89 -10.41 -12.17
CA GLY A 462 -7.08 -9.61 -12.41
C GLY A 462 -6.76 -8.13 -12.64
N ALA A 463 -7.79 -7.29 -12.60
CA ALA A 463 -7.72 -5.86 -12.83
C ALA A 463 -8.85 -5.13 -12.09
N TYR A 464 -8.51 -3.96 -11.54
CA TYR A 464 -9.41 -2.98 -11.00
C TYR A 464 -9.57 -1.84 -12.00
N PHE A 465 -10.77 -1.67 -12.56
CA PHE A 465 -11.03 -0.62 -13.53
C PHE A 465 -11.17 0.75 -12.85
N TYR A 466 -10.44 1.75 -13.36
CA TYR A 466 -10.32 3.09 -12.79
C TYR A 466 -11.13 4.12 -13.61
N ASP A 467 -11.97 4.99 -13.02
CA ASP A 467 -12.48 5.06 -11.63
C ASP A 467 -13.99 5.38 -11.68
N TYR A 468 -14.75 4.92 -10.69
CA TYR A 468 -16.21 5.04 -10.65
C TYR A 468 -16.68 6.15 -9.71
N TYR A 469 -17.38 7.15 -10.26
CA TYR A 469 -17.95 8.27 -9.50
C TYR A 469 -19.22 8.82 -10.17
N ASP A 470 -19.81 9.87 -9.57
CA ASP A 470 -21.14 10.35 -9.95
C ASP A 470 -21.23 10.97 -11.34
N ALA A 471 -20.16 11.63 -11.81
CA ALA A 471 -20.10 12.23 -13.13
C ALA A 471 -20.03 11.18 -14.25
N GLY A 472 -20.55 11.53 -15.43
CA GLY A 472 -20.66 10.66 -16.59
C GLY A 472 -21.56 11.23 -17.69
N GLY A 473 -21.90 10.41 -18.67
CA GLY A 473 -22.75 10.74 -19.82
C GLY A 473 -21.97 11.22 -21.05
N GLU A 474 -22.71 11.62 -22.08
CA GLU A 474 -22.17 11.89 -23.42
C GLU A 474 -21.19 13.07 -23.48
N LYS A 475 -21.30 14.00 -22.52
CA LYS A 475 -20.46 15.21 -22.43
C LYS A 475 -19.34 15.11 -21.40
N ASP A 476 -19.17 13.94 -20.80
CA ASP A 476 -18.15 13.74 -19.78
C ASP A 476 -16.88 13.19 -20.45
N TRP A 477 -15.77 13.92 -20.31
CA TRP A 477 -14.44 13.58 -20.85
C TRP A 477 -13.60 12.72 -19.88
N SER A 478 -14.13 12.42 -18.70
CA SER A 478 -13.39 11.85 -17.59
C SER A 478 -13.31 10.31 -17.64
N TYR A 479 -12.68 9.67 -16.65
CA TYR A 479 -12.53 8.21 -16.58
C TYR A 479 -13.84 7.45 -16.35
N SER A 480 -14.81 8.06 -15.64
CA SER A 480 -16.01 7.33 -15.24
C SER A 480 -16.76 6.77 -16.45
N PRO A 481 -17.11 5.47 -16.48
CA PRO A 481 -17.85 4.87 -17.58
C PRO A 481 -19.34 5.18 -17.52
N ARG A 482 -19.82 5.83 -16.45
CA ARG A 482 -21.25 6.04 -16.17
C ARG A 482 -21.93 6.73 -17.35
N GLY A 483 -22.97 6.10 -17.90
CA GLY A 483 -23.70 6.65 -19.06
C GLY A 483 -22.90 6.66 -20.37
N LYS A 484 -21.80 5.91 -20.47
CA LYS A 484 -20.95 5.79 -21.67
C LYS A 484 -20.94 4.35 -22.19
N PRO A 485 -20.56 4.11 -23.46
CA PRO A 485 -20.46 2.76 -24.02
C PRO A 485 -19.51 1.84 -23.24
N ALA A 486 -18.45 2.38 -22.61
CA ALA A 486 -17.52 1.62 -21.80
C ALA A 486 -18.14 0.92 -20.58
N LEU A 487 -19.32 1.35 -20.10
CA LEU A 487 -20.01 0.73 -18.96
C LEU A 487 -20.39 -0.72 -19.23
N GLU A 488 -20.74 -1.05 -20.47
CA GLU A 488 -21.06 -2.43 -20.85
C GLU A 488 -19.82 -3.32 -20.82
N LEU A 489 -18.65 -2.77 -21.13
CA LEU A 489 -17.38 -3.50 -21.04
C LEU A 489 -16.98 -3.75 -19.58
N TRP A 490 -17.26 -2.80 -18.69
CA TRP A 490 -17.12 -3.01 -17.24
C TRP A 490 -18.03 -4.13 -16.75
N ARG A 491 -19.28 -4.17 -17.21
CA ARG A 491 -20.24 -5.25 -16.89
C ARG A 491 -19.77 -6.61 -17.38
N ARG A 492 -19.23 -6.70 -18.60
CA ARG A 492 -18.65 -7.95 -19.15
C ARG A 492 -17.47 -8.44 -18.32
N TRP A 493 -16.55 -7.54 -17.98
CA TRP A 493 -15.42 -7.84 -17.10
C TRP A 493 -15.90 -8.40 -15.76
N ALA A 494 -16.81 -7.69 -15.10
CA ALA A 494 -17.31 -8.04 -13.77
C ALA A 494 -17.93 -9.44 -13.73
N ARG A 495 -18.69 -9.82 -14.76
CA ARG A 495 -19.38 -11.12 -14.87
C ARG A 495 -18.49 -12.27 -15.36
N GLY A 496 -17.18 -12.03 -15.55
CA GLY A 496 -16.26 -13.03 -16.09
C GLY A 496 -16.53 -13.41 -17.55
N GLY A 497 -17.22 -12.54 -18.30
CA GLY A 497 -17.50 -12.73 -19.71
C GLY A 497 -16.20 -12.73 -20.52
N ARG A 498 -15.91 -13.87 -21.14
CA ARG A 498 -14.89 -14.02 -22.19
C ARG A 498 -15.37 -13.43 -23.50
#